data_AF-A0A147GNA9-F1
#
_entry.id   AF-A0A147GNA9-F1
#
_cell.length_a   1.000
_cell.length_b   1.000
_cell.length_c   1.000
_cell.angle_alpha   90.00
_cell.angle_beta   90.00
_cell.angle_gamma   90.00
#
_symmetry.space_group_name_H-M   'P 1'
#
loop_
_entity.id
_entity.type
_entity.pdbx_description
1 polymer ?
#
loop_
_entity_poly.entity_id
_entity_poly.type
_entity_poly.pdbx_seq_one_letter_code
_entity_poly.pdbx_strand_id
1 'polypeptide(L)' 'MREAVRQGLEPVPSPCVNVCRMSATTGLCEGCFRTIEEIRHWSRTPDAGRLAVWEQVLARSAPTAAAHTD' A
#
# COMPACT_ATOMS: atom_id res chain seq x y z
N MET A 1 -11.24 6.79 -3.83
CA MET A 1 -11.23 7.28 -2.43
C MET A 1 -12.52 8.02 -2.16
N ARG A 2 -13.17 7.77 -1.02
CA ARG A 2 -14.32 8.57 -0.58
C ARG A 2 -13.90 10.04 -0.40
N GLU A 3 -14.78 10.96 -0.74
CA GLU A 3 -14.52 12.40 -0.64
C GLU A 3 -14.16 12.83 0.80
N ALA A 4 -14.78 12.20 1.81
CA ALA A 4 -14.47 12.43 3.22
C ALA A 4 -12.99 12.20 3.57
N VAL A 5 -12.33 11.22 2.96
CA VAL A 5 -10.89 10.97 3.16
C VAL A 5 -10.05 12.08 2.52
N ARG A 6 -10.47 12.61 1.37
CA ARG A 6 -9.78 13.73 0.71
C ARG A 6 -9.93 15.03 1.50
N GLN A 7 -11.06 15.20 2.19
CA GLN A 7 -11.33 16.35 3.06
C GLN A 7 -10.75 16.18 4.48
N GLY A 8 -10.08 15.06 4.79
CA GLY A 8 -9.50 14.80 6.11
C GLY A 8 -10.52 14.50 7.22
N LEU A 9 -11.77 14.20 6.86
CA LEU A 9 -12.86 13.91 7.79
C LEU A 9 -12.91 12.42 8.21
N GLU A 10 -12.28 11.54 7.43
CA GLU A 10 -12.09 10.12 7.75
C GLU A 10 -10.61 9.74 7.61
N PRO A 11 -10.08 8.87 8.49
CA PRO A 11 -8.70 8.41 8.39
C PRO A 11 -8.47 7.67 7.07
N VAL A 12 -7.27 7.83 6.51
CA VAL A 12 -6.90 7.11 5.28
C VAL A 12 -6.87 5.59 5.56
N PRO A 13 -7.64 4.77 4.83
CA PRO A 13 -7.72 3.34 5.09
C PRO A 13 -6.41 2.63 4.71
N SER A 14 -6.14 1.50 5.35
CA SER A 14 -4.98 0.66 5.02
C SER A 14 -5.20 -0.08 3.69
N PRO A 15 -4.17 -0.23 2.83
CA PRO A 15 -4.23 -1.08 1.63
C PRO A 15 -4.11 -2.58 1.95
N CYS A 16 -4.09 -2.97 3.23
CA CYS A 16 -3.95 -4.37 3.64
C CYS A 16 -5.14 -5.23 3.21
N VAL A 17 -4.86 -6.37 2.58
CA VAL A 17 -5.85 -7.39 2.17
C VAL A 17 -5.75 -8.67 3.01
N ASN A 18 -5.14 -8.59 4.20
CA ASN A 18 -4.92 -9.71 5.12
C ASN A 18 -4.06 -10.86 4.57
N VAL A 19 -3.26 -10.58 3.54
CA VAL A 19 -2.16 -11.45 3.11
C VAL A 19 -0.87 -10.86 3.68
N CYS A 20 -0.21 -11.61 4.56
CA CYS A 20 1.05 -11.20 5.19
C CYS A 20 2.19 -12.12 4.74
N ARG A 21 2.55 -12.01 3.46
CA ARG A 21 3.73 -12.67 2.88
C ARG A 21 4.60 -11.61 2.22
N MET A 22 5.88 -11.61 2.56
CA MET A 22 6.88 -10.73 1.94
C MET A 22 7.59 -11.49 0.83
N SER A 23 7.63 -10.91 -0.36
CA SER A 23 8.43 -11.43 -1.47
C SER A 23 9.91 -11.15 -1.20
N ALA A 24 10.72 -12.20 -1.14
CA ALA A 24 12.18 -12.07 -1.00
C ALA A 24 12.82 -11.37 -2.22
N THR A 25 12.20 -11.50 -3.39
CA THR A 25 12.68 -10.92 -4.65
C THR A 25 12.45 -9.42 -4.72
N THR A 26 11.26 -8.95 -4.32
CA THR A 26 10.86 -7.54 -4.47
C THR A 26 10.98 -6.73 -3.18
N GLY A 27 11.05 -7.40 -2.02
CA GLY A 27 10.98 -6.74 -0.72
C GLY A 27 9.60 -6.18 -0.38
N LEU A 28 8.57 -6.51 -1.16
CA LEU A 28 7.19 -6.04 -0.99
C LEU A 28 6.28 -7.13 -0.43
N CYS A 29 5.23 -6.71 0.27
CA CYS A 29 4.13 -7.58 0.64
C CYS A 29 3.36 -8.01 -0.61
N GLU A 30 3.17 -9.31 -0.82
CA GLU A 30 2.50 -9.86 -2.00
C GLU A 30 1.01 -9.53 -2.06
N GLY A 31 0.40 -9.14 -0.93
CA GLY A 31 -1.00 -8.73 -0.88
C GLY A 31 -1.22 -7.24 -1.07
N CYS A 32 -0.51 -6.43 -0.30
CA CYS A 32 -0.75 -4.97 -0.25
C CYS A 32 0.34 -4.14 -0.92
N PHE A 33 1.37 -4.78 -1.48
CA PHE A 33 2.49 -4.14 -2.18
C PHE A 33 3.21 -3.07 -1.36
N ARG A 34 3.12 -3.12 -0.02
CA ARG A 34 3.86 -2.26 0.89
C ARG A 34 5.19 -2.88 1.30
N THR A 35 6.16 -2.04 1.63
CA THR A 35 7.39 -2.48 2.29
C THR A 35 7.13 -2.85 3.76
N ILE A 36 8.04 -3.60 4.38
CA ILE A 36 7.92 -3.93 5.80
C ILE A 36 7.95 -2.68 6.70
N GLU A 37 8.65 -1.63 6.28
CA GLU A 37 8.74 -0.37 7.00
C GLU A 37 7.41 0.40 6.93
N GLU A 38 6.82 0.51 5.75
CA GLU A 38 5.48 1.11 5.57
C GLU A 38 4.42 0.38 6.41
N ILE A 39 4.54 -0.95 6.56
CA ILE A 39 3.65 -1.75 7.41
C ILE A 39 3.86 -1.44 8.90
N ARG A 40 5.11 -1.42 9.38
CA ARG A 40 5.44 -1.15 10.79
C ARG A 40 5.01 0.24 11.25
N HIS A 41 5.18 1.23 10.39
CA HIS A 41 4.94 2.62 10.74
C HIS A 41 3.51 3.11 10.51
N TRP A 42 2.67 2.31 9.85
CA TRP A 42 1.33 2.72 9.39
C TRP A 42 0.45 3.43 10.44
N SER A 43 0.41 2.89 11.67
CA SER A 43 -0.40 3.47 12.75
C SER A 43 0.06 4.86 13.18
N ARG A 44 1.33 5.19 12.92
CA ARG A 44 1.99 6.47 13.25
C ARG A 44 2.15 7.40 12.04
N THR A 45 1.95 6.89 10.83
CA THR A 45 2.01 7.69 9.61
C THR A 45 0.84 8.68 9.54
N PRO A 46 1.07 9.99 9.38
CA PRO A 46 0.02 10.97 9.14
C PRO A 46 -0.72 10.73 7.83
N ASP A 47 -1.94 11.25 7.68
CA ASP A 47 -2.77 10.99 6.50
C ASP A 47 -2.10 11.42 5.18
N ALA A 48 -1.34 12.53 5.17
CA ALA A 48 -0.55 12.92 4.00
C ALA A 48 0.48 11.84 3.60
N GLY A 49 1.15 11.22 4.58
CA GLY A 49 2.06 10.11 4.33
C GLY A 49 1.34 8.83 3.91
N ARG A 50 0.15 8.57 4.45
CA ARG A 50 -0.68 7.43 4.05
C ARG A 50 -1.18 7.56 2.61
N LEU A 51 -1.52 8.77 2.17
CA LEU A 51 -1.86 9.08 0.77
C LEU A 51 -0.67 8.81 -0.14
N ALA A 52 0.54 9.27 0.22
CA ALA A 52 1.75 8.98 -0.54
C ALA A 52 2.04 7.48 -0.64
N VAL A 53 1.85 6.71 0.44
CA VAL A 53 1.97 5.25 0.41
C VAL A 53 0.95 4.63 -0.54
N TRP A 54 -0.29 5.14 -0.58
CA TRP A 54 -1.31 4.68 -1.54
C TRP A 54 -0.90 4.91 -2.99
N GLU A 55 -0.36 6.10 -3.32
CA GLU A 55 0.14 6.40 -4.66
C GLU A 55 1.24 5.42 -5.07
N GLN A 56 2.18 5.14 -4.16
CA GLN A 56 3.24 4.16 -4.40
C GLN A 56 2.73 2.73 -4.53
N VAL A 57 1.78 2.30 -3.67
CA VAL A 57 1.14 0.99 -3.77
C VAL A 57 0.45 0.83 -5.12
N LEU A 58 -0.30 1.84 -5.56
CA LEU A 58 -0.96 1.82 -6.88
C LEU A 58 0.08 1.69 -8.01
N ALA A 59 1.16 2.47 -7.96
CA ALA A 59 2.24 2.39 -8.95
C ALA A 59 2.93 1.01 -8.96
N ARG A 60 3.14 0.38 -7.79
CA ARG A 60 3.77 -0.95 -7.67
C ARG A 60 2.83 -2.09 -8.05
N SER A 61 1.53 -1.93 -7.80
CA SER A 61 0.49 -2.91 -8.12
C SER A 61 -0.02 -2.82 -9.55
N ALA A 62 0.32 -1.73 -10.26
CA ALA A 62 -0.02 -1.59 -11.67
C ALA A 62 0.57 -2.78 -12.44
N PRO A 63 -0.22 -3.45 -13.29
CA PRO A 63 0.30 -4.56 -14.08
C PRO A 63 1.44 -4.03 -14.96
N THR A 64 2.67 -4.38 -14.58
CA THR A 64 3.78 -4.35 -15.52
C THR A 64 3.39 -5.31 -16.64
N ALA A 65 3.48 -4.92 -17.90
CA ALA A 65 3.12 -5.77 -19.05
C ALA A 65 3.99 -7.06 -19.18
N ALA A 66 4.73 -7.45 -18.14
CA ALA A 66 5.48 -8.67 -18.03
C ALA A 66 5.42 -9.18 -16.58
N ALA A 67 5.29 -10.51 -16.44
CA ALA A 67 5.28 -11.29 -15.20
C ALA A 67 3.91 -11.57 -14.56
N HIS A 68 3.06 -12.30 -15.30
CA HIS A 68 2.45 -13.51 -14.75
C HIS A 68 2.86 -14.67 -15.66
N THR A 69 3.93 -15.36 -15.29
CA THR A 69 4.29 -16.66 -15.84
C THR A 69 4.58 -17.56 -14.65
N ASP A 70 3.51 -18.10 -14.09
CA ASP A 70 3.36 -19.52 -13.70
C ASP A 70 1.87 -19.80 -13.46
#